data_AF-S4Y3C6-F1
#
_entry.id   AF-S4Y3C6-F1
#
_cell.length_a   1.000
_cell.length_b   1.000
_cell.length_c   1.000
_cell.angle_alpha   90.00
_cell.angle_beta   90.00
_cell.angle_gamma   90.00
#
_symmetry.space_group_name_H-M   'P 1'
#
loop_
_entity.id
_entity.type
_entity.pdbx_description
1 polymer ?
#
loop_
_entity_poly.entity_id
_entity_poly.type
_entity_poly.pdbx_seq_one_letter_code
_entity_poly.pdbx_strand_id
1 'polypeptide(L)'
;MSKMNVSLNELRRFATDALTRAGLAPAHARIAAEPLVYADKKGFDTHGIANLGRIYVAKLRSGRIRGDAEPRVLKDEGATALIDGQDGLGLVTGVKAMRLAMDKAAASGVGAVAVRRSSHFGPAGYYAELALERGMVGIAMSNLGSQTIARPPHGGVKIVGTNPICLAAPGGEMPAFVLDMSTTVVSTGRVRAAARLGERIPEGWLVDEHGAPVTDPAALDAGTGHLQLLGGQPETGGWKGLGLALWVDILCGALAGAAAGPDPDLFGPSGEARSRDDRDVGHFFLALDIRRFGELSEFQRRMDRILAGVVECPANGPGRRVTYPGYLEHERRRAVRVDAVSVDSDLFAALGGLARELGIKPLETLVEEGDAA
;
A
#
# COMPACT_ATOMS: atom_id res chain seq x y z
N MET A 1 9.66 -24.76 4.21
CA MET A 1 9.02 -24.56 2.88
C MET A 1 10.11 -24.16 1.91
N SER A 2 10.10 -24.73 0.71
CA SER A 2 11.09 -24.39 -0.33
C SER A 2 10.80 -22.98 -0.85
N LYS A 3 11.85 -22.19 -1.11
CA LYS A 3 11.73 -20.84 -1.69
C LYS A 3 12.43 -20.79 -3.03
N MET A 4 11.79 -20.20 -4.03
CA MET A 4 12.34 -20.01 -5.37
C MET A 4 12.86 -18.58 -5.51
N ASN A 5 14.10 -18.40 -5.93
CA ASN A 5 14.67 -17.08 -6.18
C ASN A 5 14.31 -16.62 -7.59
N VAL A 6 13.68 -15.45 -7.70
CA VAL A 6 13.24 -14.88 -8.96
C VAL A 6 13.77 -13.46 -9.10
N SER A 7 14.32 -13.11 -10.27
CA SER A 7 14.83 -11.75 -10.51
C SER A 7 13.69 -10.73 -10.53
N LEU A 8 13.98 -9.49 -10.12
CA LEU A 8 12.99 -8.39 -10.17
C LEU A 8 12.55 -8.09 -11.60
N ASN A 9 13.43 -8.27 -12.59
CA ASN A 9 13.10 -8.08 -14.00
C ASN A 9 12.11 -9.15 -14.48
N GLU A 10 12.31 -10.40 -14.05
CA GLU A 10 11.41 -11.51 -14.39
C GLU A 10 10.05 -11.35 -13.70
N LEU A 11 10.03 -10.93 -12.43
CA LEU A 11 8.79 -10.56 -11.73
C LEU A 11 8.02 -9.45 -12.48
N ARG A 12 8.74 -8.43 -12.93
CA ARG A 12 8.18 -7.27 -13.65
C ARG A 12 7.64 -7.67 -15.02
N ARG A 13 8.36 -8.51 -15.76
CA ARG A 13 7.89 -9.12 -17.02
C ARG A 13 6.62 -9.90 -16.79
N PHE A 14 6.64 -10.85 -15.85
CA PHE A 14 5.49 -11.71 -15.56
C PHE A 14 4.24 -10.91 -15.19
N ALA A 15 4.37 -9.91 -14.30
CA ALA A 15 3.27 -9.04 -13.92
C ALA A 15 2.73 -8.22 -15.11
N THR A 16 3.63 -7.67 -15.94
CA THR A 16 3.25 -6.92 -17.16
C THR A 16 2.47 -7.80 -18.13
N ASP A 17 2.97 -9.01 -18.41
CA ASP A 17 2.34 -9.95 -19.33
C ASP A 17 0.97 -10.38 -18.81
N ALA A 18 0.87 -10.70 -17.53
CA ALA A 18 -0.38 -11.11 -16.90
C ALA A 18 -1.44 -10.02 -16.93
N LEU A 19 -1.08 -8.78 -16.56
CA LEU A 19 -2.00 -7.64 -16.59
C LEU A 19 -2.43 -7.30 -18.03
N THR A 20 -1.50 -7.36 -18.98
CA THR A 20 -1.80 -7.14 -20.41
C THR A 20 -2.79 -8.18 -20.92
N ARG A 21 -2.55 -9.47 -20.63
CA ARG A 21 -3.49 -10.54 -21.00
C ARG A 21 -4.83 -10.47 -20.29
N ALA A 22 -4.87 -9.87 -19.09
CA ALA A 22 -6.12 -9.62 -18.38
C ALA A 22 -6.92 -8.43 -18.96
N GLY A 23 -6.40 -7.72 -19.96
CA GLY A 23 -7.12 -6.65 -20.67
C GLY A 23 -6.66 -5.24 -20.33
N LEU A 24 -5.58 -5.06 -19.57
CA LEU A 24 -4.99 -3.75 -19.31
C LEU A 24 -4.14 -3.30 -20.51
N ALA A 25 -4.19 -2.01 -20.87
CA ALA A 25 -3.35 -1.46 -21.94
C ALA A 25 -1.84 -1.74 -21.68
N PRO A 26 -1.03 -2.12 -22.68
CA PRO A 26 0.38 -2.51 -22.45
C PRO A 26 1.26 -1.44 -21.78
N ALA A 27 1.01 -0.15 -22.05
CA ALA A 27 1.70 0.94 -21.37
C ALA A 27 1.33 1.00 -19.87
N HIS A 28 0.06 0.81 -19.56
CA HIS A 28 -0.46 0.75 -18.19
C HIS A 28 0.00 -0.50 -17.45
N ALA A 29 0.11 -1.64 -18.11
CA ALA A 29 0.63 -2.87 -17.50
C ALA A 29 2.07 -2.71 -17.02
N ARG A 30 2.93 -2.04 -17.79
CA ARG A 30 4.30 -1.72 -17.37
C ARG A 30 4.31 -0.82 -16.13
N ILE A 31 3.49 0.23 -16.11
CA ILE A 31 3.37 1.13 -14.94
C ILE A 31 2.86 0.36 -13.71
N ALA A 32 1.85 -0.49 -13.90
CA ALA A 32 1.21 -1.23 -12.81
C ALA A 32 2.05 -2.38 -12.27
N ALA A 33 3.03 -2.89 -13.01
CA ALA A 33 3.98 -3.86 -12.51
C ALA A 33 4.91 -3.25 -11.43
N GLU A 34 5.26 -1.96 -11.55
CA GLU A 34 6.23 -1.30 -10.67
C GLU A 34 5.85 -1.34 -9.17
N PRO A 35 4.62 -0.94 -8.74
CA PRO A 35 4.25 -1.00 -7.33
C PRO A 35 4.21 -2.43 -6.79
N LEU A 36 3.87 -3.43 -7.62
CA LEU A 36 3.85 -4.83 -7.19
C LEU A 36 5.26 -5.33 -6.89
N VAL A 37 6.19 -5.09 -7.82
CA VAL A 37 7.60 -5.45 -7.66
C VAL A 37 8.25 -4.66 -6.52
N TYR A 38 7.86 -3.40 -6.33
CA TYR A 38 8.26 -2.59 -5.17
C TYR A 38 7.88 -3.27 -3.85
N ALA A 39 6.63 -3.72 -3.72
CA ALA A 39 6.17 -4.40 -2.51
C ALA A 39 7.00 -5.66 -2.23
N ASP A 40 7.20 -6.52 -3.23
CA ASP A 40 8.01 -7.74 -3.04
C ASP A 40 9.47 -7.39 -2.70
N LYS A 41 10.06 -6.36 -3.34
CA LYS A 41 11.43 -5.89 -3.05
C LYS A 41 11.59 -5.39 -1.61
N LYS A 42 10.55 -4.78 -1.03
CA LYS A 42 10.56 -4.27 0.35
C LYS A 42 10.20 -5.36 1.39
N GLY A 43 9.75 -6.54 0.94
CA GLY A 43 9.23 -7.61 1.79
C GLY A 43 7.82 -7.32 2.31
N PHE A 44 7.01 -6.63 1.50
CA PHE A 44 5.59 -6.38 1.75
C PHE A 44 4.73 -7.46 1.08
N ASP A 45 4.75 -8.65 1.67
CA ASP A 45 4.13 -9.87 1.11
C ASP A 45 2.60 -9.79 0.89
N THR A 46 1.97 -8.74 1.41
CA THR A 46 0.52 -8.53 1.34
C THR A 46 0.07 -7.62 0.19
N HIS A 47 1.00 -6.97 -0.52
CA HIS A 47 0.67 -5.99 -1.57
C HIS A 47 1.45 -6.20 -2.89
N GLY A 48 2.35 -7.18 -2.96
CA GLY A 48 3.13 -7.54 -4.15
C GLY A 48 2.46 -8.56 -5.07
N ILE A 49 3.27 -9.41 -5.70
CA ILE A 49 2.86 -10.37 -6.74
C ILE A 49 1.80 -11.38 -6.25
N ALA A 50 1.74 -11.64 -4.95
CA ALA A 50 0.72 -12.48 -4.32
C ALA A 50 -0.73 -12.03 -4.60
N ASN A 51 -0.93 -10.74 -4.92
CA ASN A 51 -2.24 -10.20 -5.25
C ASN A 51 -2.52 -10.11 -6.76
N LEU A 52 -1.55 -10.43 -7.62
CA LEU A 52 -1.66 -10.29 -9.08
C LEU A 52 -2.91 -11.00 -9.63
N GLY A 53 -3.03 -12.30 -9.37
CA GLY A 53 -4.18 -13.10 -9.82
C GLY A 53 -5.48 -12.72 -9.10
N ARG A 54 -5.45 -12.76 -7.76
CA ARG A 54 -6.63 -12.60 -6.89
C ARG A 54 -7.30 -11.24 -6.98
N ILE A 55 -6.53 -10.17 -7.02
CA ILE A 55 -7.07 -8.81 -6.97
C ILE A 55 -7.13 -8.24 -8.38
N TYR A 56 -6.00 -8.19 -9.09
CA TYR A 56 -5.90 -7.35 -10.28
C TYR A 56 -6.42 -8.07 -11.54
N VAL A 57 -5.91 -9.26 -11.84
CA VAL A 57 -6.37 -10.05 -13.01
C VAL A 57 -7.87 -10.37 -12.89
N ALA A 58 -8.32 -10.82 -11.71
CA ALA A 58 -9.73 -11.10 -11.47
C ALA A 58 -10.64 -9.88 -11.72
N LYS A 59 -10.26 -8.70 -11.21
CA LYS A 59 -11.07 -7.48 -11.37
C LYS A 59 -11.09 -6.97 -12.80
N LEU A 60 -9.96 -7.02 -13.51
CA LEU A 60 -9.88 -6.67 -14.93
C LEU A 60 -10.80 -7.57 -15.77
N ARG A 61 -10.70 -8.90 -15.59
CA ARG A 61 -11.55 -9.87 -16.31
C ARG A 61 -13.03 -9.75 -16.00
N SER A 62 -13.38 -9.42 -14.75
CA SER A 62 -14.77 -9.20 -14.35
C SER A 62 -15.35 -7.86 -14.81
N GLY A 63 -14.55 -6.97 -15.40
CA GLY A 63 -14.95 -5.62 -15.79
C GLY A 63 -15.13 -4.63 -14.63
N ARG A 64 -14.82 -5.04 -13.39
CA ARG A 64 -14.83 -4.14 -12.22
C ARG A 64 -13.73 -3.07 -12.27
N ILE A 65 -12.65 -3.35 -13.00
CA ILE A 65 -11.62 -2.37 -13.37
C ILE A 65 -11.63 -2.27 -14.89
N ARG A 66 -11.68 -1.04 -15.40
CA ARG A 66 -11.60 -0.77 -16.84
C ARG A 66 -10.14 -0.76 -17.29
N GLY A 67 -9.76 -1.72 -18.13
CA GLY A 67 -8.38 -1.91 -18.58
C GLY A 67 -7.87 -0.88 -19.60
N ASP A 68 -8.79 -0.19 -20.28
CA ASP A 68 -8.52 0.88 -21.27
C ASP A 68 -8.71 2.29 -20.70
N ALA A 69 -9.00 2.40 -19.39
CA ALA A 69 -9.26 3.67 -18.75
C ALA A 69 -8.02 4.55 -18.72
N GLU A 70 -8.18 5.80 -19.19
CA GLU A 70 -7.18 6.85 -19.13
C GLU A 70 -7.59 7.87 -18.05
N PRO A 71 -6.81 8.04 -16.96
CA PRO A 71 -7.16 9.00 -15.93
C PRO A 71 -7.20 10.43 -16.50
N ARG A 72 -8.25 11.20 -16.18
CA ARG A 72 -8.49 12.54 -16.73
C ARG A 72 -8.36 13.60 -15.64
N VAL A 73 -7.65 14.68 -15.94
CA VAL A 73 -7.64 15.87 -15.06
C VAL A 73 -8.95 16.62 -15.28
N LEU A 74 -9.74 16.77 -14.21
CA LEU A 74 -11.01 17.50 -14.23
C LEU A 74 -10.85 18.97 -13.84
N LYS A 75 -9.90 19.25 -12.94
CA LYS A 75 -9.55 20.59 -12.50
C LYS A 75 -8.04 20.67 -12.34
N ASP A 76 -7.46 21.78 -12.78
CA ASP A 76 -6.03 22.05 -12.73
C ASP A 76 -5.83 23.54 -12.38
N GLU A 77 -5.62 23.83 -11.10
CA GLU A 77 -5.61 25.21 -10.59
C GLU A 77 -4.40 25.41 -9.68
N GLY A 78 -3.39 26.13 -10.19
CA GLY A 78 -2.15 26.43 -9.48
C GLY A 78 -1.51 25.18 -8.86
N ALA A 79 -1.40 25.17 -7.54
CA ALA A 79 -0.82 24.07 -6.75
C ALA A 79 -1.73 22.84 -6.61
N THR A 80 -2.94 22.83 -7.16
CA THR A 80 -3.94 21.77 -6.94
C THR A 80 -4.43 21.14 -8.24
N ALA A 81 -4.85 19.88 -8.18
CA ALA A 81 -5.63 19.25 -9.25
C ALA A 81 -6.58 18.16 -8.73
N LEU A 82 -7.62 17.89 -9.52
CA LEU A 82 -8.53 16.77 -9.33
C LEU A 82 -8.46 15.84 -10.55
N ILE A 83 -8.22 14.55 -10.32
CA ILE A 83 -8.22 13.51 -11.34
C ILE A 83 -9.44 12.59 -11.17
N ASP A 84 -10.06 12.24 -12.29
CA ASP A 84 -11.01 11.14 -12.39
C ASP A 84 -10.29 9.93 -13.00
N GLY A 85 -10.20 8.83 -12.24
CA GLY A 85 -9.54 7.60 -12.62
C GLY A 85 -10.29 6.78 -13.68
N GLN A 86 -11.52 7.17 -14.04
CA GLN A 86 -12.38 6.53 -15.04
C GLN A 86 -12.67 5.05 -14.75
N ASP A 87 -12.76 4.69 -13.46
CA ASP A 87 -12.88 3.32 -12.94
C ASP A 87 -11.71 2.41 -13.37
N GLY A 88 -10.57 3.04 -13.65
CA GLY A 88 -9.34 2.40 -14.06
C GLY A 88 -8.53 1.83 -12.89
N LEU A 89 -7.39 1.24 -13.24
CA LEU A 89 -6.51 0.59 -12.28
C LEU A 89 -5.79 1.65 -11.39
N GLY A 90 -5.95 1.52 -10.07
CA GLY A 90 -5.31 2.41 -9.09
C GLY A 90 -3.78 2.40 -9.19
N LEU A 91 -3.19 1.25 -9.53
CA LEU A 91 -1.74 1.12 -9.74
C LEU A 91 -1.20 2.12 -10.76
N VAL A 92 -1.99 2.44 -11.79
CA VAL A 92 -1.65 3.39 -12.85
C VAL A 92 -2.00 4.81 -12.44
N THR A 93 -3.22 4.99 -11.92
CA THR A 93 -3.77 6.30 -11.57
C THR A 93 -2.92 7.00 -10.50
N GLY A 94 -2.45 6.24 -9.49
CA GLY A 94 -1.61 6.78 -8.43
C GLY A 94 -0.26 7.31 -8.93
N VAL A 95 0.37 6.64 -9.92
CA VAL A 95 1.63 7.13 -10.52
C VAL A 95 1.40 8.46 -11.24
N LYS A 96 0.33 8.55 -12.02
CA LYS A 96 -0.01 9.78 -12.75
C LYS A 96 -0.31 10.93 -11.79
N ALA A 97 -1.08 10.67 -10.73
CA ALA A 97 -1.45 11.67 -9.74
C ALA A 97 -0.25 12.19 -8.94
N MET A 98 0.62 11.29 -8.47
CA MET A 98 1.81 11.70 -7.72
C MET A 98 2.79 12.48 -8.59
N ARG A 99 3.01 12.06 -9.85
CA ARG A 99 3.87 12.82 -10.78
C ARG A 99 3.33 14.22 -11.06
N LEU A 100 2.00 14.37 -11.23
CA LEU A 100 1.38 15.68 -11.35
C LEU A 100 1.55 16.53 -10.07
N ALA A 101 1.44 15.92 -8.89
CA ALA A 101 1.74 16.59 -7.62
C ALA A 101 3.19 17.10 -7.59
N MET A 102 4.15 16.28 -8.01
CA MET A 102 5.57 16.67 -8.09
C MET A 102 5.82 17.77 -9.12
N ASP A 103 5.16 17.75 -10.27
CA ASP A 103 5.26 18.81 -11.29
C ASP A 103 4.73 20.15 -10.73
N LYS A 104 3.60 20.12 -10.02
CA LYS A 104 3.01 21.29 -9.35
C LYS A 104 3.88 21.82 -8.22
N ALA A 105 4.45 20.93 -7.41
CA ALA A 105 5.38 21.30 -6.36
C ALA A 105 6.65 21.95 -6.91
N ALA A 106 7.18 21.45 -8.04
CA ALA A 106 8.30 22.11 -8.71
C ALA A 106 7.96 23.55 -9.13
N ALA A 107 6.74 23.79 -9.63
CA ALA A 107 6.30 25.10 -10.09
C ALA A 107 6.00 26.07 -8.93
N SER A 108 5.37 25.61 -7.85
CA SER A 108 4.73 26.46 -6.83
C SER A 108 5.15 26.18 -5.38
N GLY A 109 6.00 25.19 -5.16
CA GLY A 109 6.47 24.74 -3.84
C GLY A 109 5.64 23.65 -3.20
N VAL A 110 4.37 23.55 -3.56
CA VAL A 110 3.46 22.50 -3.11
C VAL A 110 2.62 22.00 -4.27
N GLY A 111 2.32 20.70 -4.30
CA GLY A 111 1.40 20.11 -5.25
C GLY A 111 0.47 19.16 -4.55
N ALA A 112 -0.84 19.40 -4.62
CA ALA A 112 -1.86 18.56 -4.01
C ALA A 112 -2.79 18.01 -5.10
N VAL A 113 -2.92 16.69 -5.19
CA VAL A 113 -3.74 16.02 -6.20
C VAL A 113 -4.70 15.05 -5.53
N ALA A 114 -5.99 15.30 -5.67
CA ALA A 114 -7.04 14.38 -5.27
C ALA A 114 -7.48 13.52 -6.46
N VAL A 115 -7.88 12.29 -6.20
CA VAL A 115 -8.33 11.32 -7.21
C VAL A 115 -9.65 10.72 -6.77
N ARG A 116 -10.63 10.64 -7.68
CA ARG A 116 -11.85 9.85 -7.53
C ARG A 116 -11.98 8.80 -8.62
N ARG A 117 -12.95 7.89 -8.51
CA ARG A 117 -13.23 6.88 -9.54
C ARG A 117 -12.00 6.05 -9.90
N SER A 118 -11.23 5.68 -8.87
CA SER A 118 -10.09 4.78 -9.00
C SER A 118 -10.43 3.41 -8.39
N SER A 119 -9.40 2.60 -8.18
CA SER A 119 -9.47 1.29 -7.55
C SER A 119 -8.23 1.07 -6.66
N HIS A 120 -8.08 -0.13 -6.09
CA HIS A 120 -6.93 -0.49 -5.26
C HIS A 120 -5.58 -0.18 -5.94
N PHE A 121 -4.70 0.51 -5.22
CA PHE A 121 -3.41 1.00 -5.73
C PHE A 121 -2.18 0.31 -5.10
N GLY A 122 -2.35 -0.82 -4.41
CA GLY A 122 -1.20 -1.57 -3.87
C GLY A 122 -0.49 -0.85 -2.72
N PRO A 123 0.86 -0.91 -2.63
CA PRO A 123 1.61 -0.33 -1.53
C PRO A 123 1.68 1.19 -1.66
N ALA A 124 1.03 1.89 -0.73
CA ALA A 124 0.92 3.34 -0.77
C ALA A 124 2.30 4.05 -0.66
N GLY A 125 3.27 3.44 0.03
CA GLY A 125 4.63 3.96 0.17
C GLY A 125 5.38 4.07 -1.17
N TYR A 126 5.04 3.26 -2.18
CA TYR A 126 5.63 3.37 -3.53
C TYR A 126 5.41 4.77 -4.11
N TYR A 127 4.19 5.31 -3.98
CA TYR A 127 3.84 6.61 -4.53
C TYR A 127 4.54 7.73 -3.77
N ALA A 128 4.55 7.68 -2.43
CA ALA A 128 5.27 8.67 -1.63
C ALA A 128 6.77 8.68 -2.00
N GLU A 129 7.40 7.51 -2.17
CA GLU A 129 8.81 7.40 -2.56
C GLU A 129 9.15 7.99 -3.93
N LEU A 130 8.19 8.10 -4.88
CA LEU A 130 8.44 8.76 -6.17
C LEU A 130 8.93 10.21 -6.00
N ALA A 131 8.49 10.91 -4.94
CA ALA A 131 8.95 12.26 -4.64
C ALA A 131 10.46 12.35 -4.38
N LEU A 132 11.06 11.28 -3.86
CA LEU A 132 12.49 11.24 -3.53
C LEU A 132 13.36 11.40 -4.79
N GLU A 133 12.90 10.95 -5.95
CA GLU A 133 13.59 11.09 -7.24
C GLU A 133 13.87 12.56 -7.60
N ARG A 134 13.08 13.49 -7.07
CA ARG A 134 13.22 14.93 -7.30
C ARG A 134 13.65 15.72 -6.06
N GLY A 135 14.10 15.02 -5.00
CA GLY A 135 14.46 15.66 -3.74
C GLY A 135 13.29 16.39 -3.07
N MET A 136 12.09 15.80 -3.13
CA MET A 136 10.87 16.35 -2.54
C MET A 136 10.38 15.48 -1.37
N VAL A 137 9.58 16.05 -0.49
CA VAL A 137 8.76 15.26 0.45
C VAL A 137 7.50 14.81 -0.26
N GLY A 138 7.14 13.54 -0.13
CA GLY A 138 5.94 12.95 -0.74
C GLY A 138 5.00 12.38 0.31
N ILE A 139 3.70 12.58 0.13
CA ILE A 139 2.63 11.96 0.91
C ILE A 139 1.67 11.27 -0.05
N ALA A 140 1.25 10.06 0.29
CA ALA A 140 0.24 9.31 -0.43
C ALA A 140 -0.76 8.69 0.55
N MET A 141 -2.05 8.80 0.23
CA MET A 141 -3.15 8.27 1.01
C MET A 141 -4.19 7.64 0.08
N SER A 142 -4.92 6.66 0.58
CA SER A 142 -6.07 6.05 -0.10
C SER A 142 -7.10 5.70 0.94
N ASN A 143 -8.37 5.97 0.65
CA ASN A 143 -9.43 5.28 1.39
C ASN A 143 -9.70 3.91 0.75
N LEU A 144 -10.73 3.21 1.18
CA LEU A 144 -11.14 1.93 0.57
C LEU A 144 -12.52 2.05 -0.11
N GLY A 145 -12.90 3.24 -0.58
CA GLY A 145 -14.23 3.48 -1.15
C GLY A 145 -15.35 3.13 -0.17
N SER A 146 -16.26 2.25 -0.57
CA SER A 146 -17.36 1.77 0.29
C SER A 146 -16.97 0.58 1.20
N GLN A 147 -15.73 0.09 1.16
CA GLN A 147 -15.34 -1.02 2.03
C GLN A 147 -15.18 -0.59 3.48
N THR A 148 -15.86 -1.29 4.38
CA THR A 148 -15.73 -1.10 5.83
C THR A 148 -14.99 -2.30 6.45
N ILE A 149 -13.86 -2.04 7.12
CA ILE A 149 -12.99 -3.08 7.68
C ILE A 149 -12.93 -3.03 9.20
N ALA A 150 -12.77 -1.84 9.80
CA ALA A 150 -12.56 -1.68 11.23
C ALA A 150 -13.76 -1.01 11.90
N ARG A 151 -13.97 -1.40 13.17
CA ARG A 151 -14.95 -0.79 14.06
C ARG A 151 -14.30 0.42 14.76
N PRO A 152 -15.03 1.52 15.00
CA PRO A 152 -14.52 2.58 15.86
C PRO A 152 -14.48 2.07 17.32
N PRO A 153 -13.75 2.73 18.23
CA PRO A 153 -13.85 2.41 19.64
C PRO A 153 -15.31 2.47 20.11
N HIS A 154 -15.75 1.45 20.85
CA HIS A 154 -17.15 1.21 21.27
C HIS A 154 -18.19 0.98 20.16
N GLY A 155 -17.81 0.93 18.89
CA GLY A 155 -18.73 0.65 17.79
C GLY A 155 -19.00 -0.84 17.62
N GLY A 156 -20.25 -1.19 17.36
CA GLY A 156 -20.67 -2.57 17.07
C GLY A 156 -20.57 -2.98 15.60
N VAL A 157 -20.25 -2.06 14.69
CA VAL A 157 -20.20 -2.31 13.24
C VAL A 157 -18.96 -1.70 12.61
N LYS A 158 -18.53 -2.27 11.48
CA LYS A 158 -17.39 -1.79 10.69
C LYS A 158 -17.84 -0.53 9.95
N ILE A 159 -17.08 0.57 10.06
CA ILE A 159 -17.46 1.84 9.42
C ILE A 159 -16.32 2.55 8.68
N VAL A 160 -15.07 2.13 8.89
CA VAL A 160 -13.89 2.72 8.23
C VAL A 160 -13.04 1.64 7.57
N GLY A 161 -12.34 2.01 6.49
CA GLY A 161 -11.34 1.16 5.85
C GLY A 161 -10.04 1.07 6.66
N THR A 162 -9.04 0.38 6.12
CA THR A 162 -7.67 0.37 6.68
C THR A 162 -6.90 1.66 6.37
N ASN A 163 -7.42 2.51 5.49
CA ASN A 163 -7.05 3.89 5.20
C ASN A 163 -5.56 4.20 5.42
N PRO A 164 -4.65 3.75 4.53
CA PRO A 164 -3.22 3.97 4.72
C PRO A 164 -2.79 5.43 4.62
N ILE A 165 -1.75 5.76 5.38
CA ILE A 165 -1.04 7.04 5.34
C ILE A 165 0.43 6.75 5.06
N CYS A 166 0.98 7.40 4.04
CA CYS A 166 2.39 7.28 3.71
C CYS A 166 3.08 8.63 3.61
N LEU A 167 4.33 8.67 4.07
CA LEU A 167 5.20 9.83 3.96
C LEU A 167 6.61 9.37 3.63
N ALA A 168 7.22 9.99 2.62
CA ALA A 168 8.61 9.80 2.27
C ALA A 168 9.35 11.15 2.31
N ALA A 169 10.52 11.17 2.93
CA ALA A 169 11.39 12.35 2.99
C ALA A 169 12.86 11.95 2.78
N PRO A 170 13.63 12.71 1.96
CA PRO A 170 15.00 12.36 1.64
C PRO A 170 15.94 12.54 2.84
N GLY A 171 16.75 11.52 3.12
CA GLY A 171 17.98 11.65 3.91
C GLY A 171 19.16 12.07 3.05
N GLY A 172 20.30 12.34 3.68
CA GLY A 172 21.59 12.51 3.02
C GLY A 172 22.35 11.19 3.03
N GLU A 173 23.18 11.01 4.06
CA GLU A 173 23.91 9.75 4.30
C GLU A 173 23.01 8.67 4.91
N MET A 174 22.01 9.07 5.70
CA MET A 174 21.04 8.13 6.28
C MET A 174 20.03 7.69 5.22
N PRO A 175 19.56 6.43 5.28
CA PRO A 175 18.43 5.99 4.47
C PRO A 175 17.22 6.92 4.62
N ALA A 176 16.54 7.22 3.51
CA ALA A 176 15.34 8.04 3.51
C ALA A 176 14.31 7.55 4.53
N PHE A 177 13.62 8.50 5.16
CA PHE A 177 12.49 8.18 6.02
C PHE A 177 11.31 7.79 5.15
N VAL A 178 10.74 6.60 5.37
CA VAL A 178 9.57 6.12 4.63
C VAL A 178 8.59 5.46 5.60
N LEU A 179 7.55 6.22 5.95
CA LEU A 179 6.40 5.69 6.66
C LEU A 179 5.40 5.13 5.65
N ASP A 180 5.06 3.85 5.77
CA ASP A 180 3.97 3.19 5.05
C ASP A 180 3.16 2.38 6.06
N MET A 181 2.03 2.92 6.49
CA MET A 181 1.21 2.34 7.56
C MET A 181 -0.27 2.39 7.24
N SER A 182 -0.99 1.36 7.69
CA SER A 182 -2.44 1.40 7.84
C SER A 182 -2.82 2.18 9.11
N THR A 183 -4.02 2.72 9.13
CA THR A 183 -4.64 3.28 10.35
C THR A 183 -5.24 2.22 11.27
N THR A 184 -5.16 0.94 10.90
CA THR A 184 -5.39 -0.21 11.80
C THR A 184 -4.09 -0.71 12.43
N VAL A 185 -4.19 -1.41 13.56
CA VAL A 185 -3.02 -1.96 14.28
C VAL A 185 -2.17 -2.91 13.44
N VAL A 186 -2.81 -3.60 12.48
CA VAL A 186 -2.19 -4.53 11.55
C VAL A 186 -3.02 -4.58 10.25
N SER A 187 -2.43 -5.01 9.13
CA SER A 187 -3.20 -5.26 7.91
C SER A 187 -4.00 -6.57 8.00
N THR A 188 -5.17 -6.61 7.36
CA THR A 188 -5.97 -7.85 7.21
C THR A 188 -5.17 -8.96 6.50
N GLY A 189 -4.26 -8.58 5.58
CA GLY A 189 -3.36 -9.50 4.90
C GLY A 189 -2.43 -10.25 5.84
N ARG A 190 -1.93 -9.61 6.91
CA ARG A 190 -1.07 -10.26 7.93
C ARG A 190 -1.87 -11.20 8.82
N VAL A 191 -3.10 -10.84 9.19
CA VAL A 191 -4.00 -11.75 9.93
C VAL A 191 -4.27 -13.01 9.10
N ARG A 192 -4.65 -12.84 7.83
CA ARG A 192 -4.88 -13.97 6.91
C ARG A 192 -3.60 -14.78 6.62
N ALA A 193 -2.43 -14.16 6.66
CA ALA A 193 -1.16 -14.87 6.53
C ALA A 193 -0.91 -15.79 7.72
N ALA A 194 -1.12 -15.31 8.95
CA ALA A 194 -1.04 -16.14 10.16
C ALA A 194 -2.03 -17.31 10.11
N ALA A 195 -3.27 -17.09 9.63
CA ALA A 195 -4.25 -18.17 9.45
C ALA A 195 -3.76 -19.27 8.49
N ARG A 196 -3.15 -18.90 7.34
CA ARG A 196 -2.59 -19.87 6.39
C ARG A 196 -1.42 -20.66 6.97
N LEU A 197 -0.65 -20.05 7.86
CA LEU A 197 0.48 -20.69 8.55
C LEU A 197 0.04 -21.50 9.79
N GLY A 198 -1.23 -21.43 10.19
CA GLY A 198 -1.73 -22.07 11.40
C GLY A 198 -1.18 -21.44 12.69
N GLU A 199 -0.76 -20.17 12.64
CA GLU A 199 -0.14 -19.46 13.76
C GLU A 199 -1.18 -18.64 14.55
N ARG A 200 -0.97 -18.49 15.87
CA ARG A 200 -1.75 -17.53 16.67
C ARG A 200 -1.22 -16.11 16.44
N ILE A 201 -2.13 -15.15 16.40
CA ILE A 201 -1.77 -13.72 16.34
C ILE A 201 -1.61 -13.12 17.73
N PRO A 202 -0.81 -12.05 17.90
CA PRO A 202 -0.69 -11.34 19.16
C PRO A 202 -2.02 -10.76 19.65
N GLU A 203 -2.17 -10.65 20.97
CA GLU A 203 -3.23 -9.84 21.57
C GLU A 203 -3.14 -8.39 21.05
N GLY A 204 -4.30 -7.73 20.96
CA GLY A 204 -4.40 -6.38 20.44
C GLY A 204 -4.62 -6.30 18.93
N TRP A 205 -4.51 -7.40 18.17
CA TRP A 205 -4.85 -7.39 16.74
C TRP A 205 -6.36 -7.47 16.48
N LEU A 206 -7.01 -8.49 17.04
CA LEU A 206 -8.44 -8.71 16.93
C LEU A 206 -9.12 -8.66 18.31
N VAL A 207 -10.39 -8.30 18.30
CA VAL A 207 -11.30 -8.41 19.45
C VAL A 207 -12.64 -9.02 19.05
N ASP A 208 -13.35 -9.62 19.98
CA ASP A 208 -14.70 -10.14 19.74
C ASP A 208 -15.77 -9.03 19.80
N GLU A 209 -17.05 -9.43 19.76
CA GLU A 209 -18.21 -8.52 19.87
C GLU A 209 -18.27 -7.74 21.19
N HIS A 210 -17.55 -8.18 22.22
CA HIS A 210 -17.50 -7.57 23.55
C HIS A 210 -16.18 -6.82 23.82
N GLY A 211 -15.28 -6.78 22.83
CA GLY A 211 -13.98 -6.14 22.98
C GLY A 211 -12.91 -7.03 23.64
N ALA A 212 -13.19 -8.30 23.91
CA ALA A 212 -12.21 -9.21 24.49
C ALA A 212 -11.15 -9.62 23.45
N PRO A 213 -9.86 -9.78 23.83
CA PRO A 213 -8.80 -10.15 22.89
C PRO A 213 -9.05 -11.47 22.17
N VAL A 214 -8.86 -11.48 20.84
CA VAL A 214 -8.94 -12.68 19.99
C VAL A 214 -7.60 -12.91 19.31
N THR A 215 -7.05 -14.11 19.48
CA THR A 215 -5.72 -14.51 18.94
C THR A 215 -5.79 -15.58 17.86
N ASP A 216 -6.98 -16.13 17.59
CA ASP A 216 -7.19 -17.02 16.46
C ASP A 216 -7.41 -16.15 15.21
N PRO A 217 -6.50 -16.18 14.22
CA PRO A 217 -6.66 -15.37 13.02
C PRO A 217 -7.83 -15.80 12.13
N ALA A 218 -8.33 -17.05 12.25
CA ALA A 218 -9.49 -17.51 11.49
C ALA A 218 -10.77 -16.76 11.88
N ALA A 219 -10.82 -16.20 13.10
CA ALA A 219 -11.94 -15.41 13.59
C ALA A 219 -12.25 -14.18 12.73
N LEU A 220 -11.25 -13.61 12.02
CA LEU A 220 -11.46 -12.47 11.14
C LEU A 220 -12.40 -12.80 9.97
N ASP A 221 -12.12 -13.89 9.26
CA ASP A 221 -12.93 -14.30 8.11
C ASP A 221 -14.23 -15.01 8.54
N ALA A 222 -14.27 -15.58 9.75
CA ALA A 222 -15.48 -16.09 10.39
C ALA A 222 -16.43 -14.99 10.91
N GLY A 223 -15.98 -13.74 10.97
CA GLY A 223 -16.76 -12.61 11.46
C GLY A 223 -16.91 -12.55 12.98
N THR A 224 -16.17 -13.37 13.73
CA THR A 224 -16.17 -13.41 15.20
C THR A 224 -15.00 -12.64 15.82
N GLY A 225 -14.03 -12.20 15.01
CA GLY A 225 -12.91 -11.35 15.40
C GLY A 225 -12.83 -10.09 14.54
N HIS A 226 -12.67 -8.94 15.17
CA HIS A 226 -12.74 -7.62 14.56
C HIS A 226 -11.41 -6.88 14.70
N LEU A 227 -10.94 -6.35 13.58
CA LEU A 227 -9.67 -5.64 13.52
C LEU A 227 -9.73 -4.30 14.27
N GLN A 228 -8.75 -4.04 15.12
CA GLN A 228 -8.65 -2.79 15.86
C GLN A 228 -7.97 -1.67 15.07
N LEU A 229 -8.37 -0.43 15.33
CA LEU A 229 -7.70 0.77 14.86
C LEU A 229 -6.38 1.00 15.61
N LEU A 230 -5.44 1.74 15.01
CA LEU A 230 -4.17 2.08 15.66
C LEU A 230 -4.42 2.71 17.04
N GLY A 231 -3.71 2.22 18.05
CA GLY A 231 -3.98 2.58 19.44
C GLY A 231 -5.02 1.68 20.12
N GLY A 232 -5.59 0.68 19.44
CA GLY A 232 -6.41 -0.36 20.04
C GLY A 232 -7.72 0.15 20.63
N GLN A 233 -7.91 -0.11 21.92
CA GLN A 233 -9.06 0.29 22.72
C GLN A 233 -9.03 1.81 23.03
N PRO A 234 -10.17 2.41 23.46
CA PRO A 234 -10.23 3.83 23.83
C PRO A 234 -9.10 4.27 24.77
N GLU A 235 -8.78 3.45 25.78
CA GLU A 235 -7.83 3.74 26.84
C GLU A 235 -6.37 3.69 26.35
N THR A 236 -6.10 2.91 25.29
CA THR A 236 -4.78 2.78 24.68
C THR A 236 -4.56 3.70 23.48
N GLY A 237 -5.57 4.52 23.15
CA GLY A 237 -5.49 5.55 22.11
C GLY A 237 -6.21 5.21 20.80
N GLY A 238 -7.17 4.29 20.80
CA GLY A 238 -7.96 3.92 19.60
C GLY A 238 -8.64 5.10 18.91
N TRP A 239 -9.00 6.15 19.67
CA TRP A 239 -9.53 7.41 19.10
C TRP A 239 -8.53 8.14 18.20
N LYS A 240 -7.22 7.97 18.43
CA LYS A 240 -6.17 8.52 17.56
C LYS A 240 -6.13 7.77 16.23
N GLY A 241 -6.23 6.43 16.25
CA GLY A 241 -6.35 5.63 15.04
C GLY A 241 -7.60 5.97 14.23
N LEU A 242 -8.74 6.16 14.89
CA LEU A 242 -9.96 6.64 14.23
C LEU A 242 -9.77 8.02 13.60
N GLY A 243 -9.17 8.97 14.34
CA GLY A 243 -8.89 10.31 13.82
C GLY A 243 -8.02 10.28 12.55
N LEU A 244 -6.99 9.43 12.52
CA LEU A 244 -6.16 9.23 11.33
C LEU A 244 -6.95 8.58 10.17
N ALA A 245 -7.79 7.59 10.46
CA ALA A 245 -8.63 6.95 9.44
C ALA A 245 -9.60 7.96 8.80
N LEU A 246 -10.25 8.79 9.62
CA LEU A 246 -11.15 9.84 9.15
C LEU A 246 -10.41 10.94 8.39
N TRP A 247 -9.19 11.29 8.77
CA TRP A 247 -8.37 12.24 8.02
C TRP A 247 -8.16 11.77 6.57
N VAL A 248 -7.88 10.47 6.38
CA VAL A 248 -7.78 9.88 5.05
C VAL A 248 -9.11 9.93 4.31
N ASP A 249 -10.23 9.57 4.94
CA ASP A 249 -11.56 9.65 4.29
C ASP A 249 -11.95 11.08 3.90
N ILE A 250 -11.56 12.08 4.69
CA ILE A 250 -11.78 13.49 4.36
C ILE A 250 -11.04 13.86 3.07
N LEU A 251 -9.76 13.48 2.93
CA LEU A 251 -8.93 13.86 1.78
C LEU A 251 -9.18 13.00 0.53
N CYS A 252 -9.31 11.70 0.72
CA CYS A 252 -9.48 10.74 -0.36
C CYS A 252 -10.95 10.63 -0.80
N GLY A 253 -11.89 10.73 0.13
CA GLY A 253 -13.31 10.61 -0.14
C GLY A 253 -13.97 11.96 -0.38
N ALA A 254 -14.21 12.71 0.70
CA ALA A 254 -15.01 13.95 0.66
C ALA A 254 -14.40 15.03 -0.24
N LEU A 255 -13.10 15.31 -0.11
CA LEU A 255 -12.40 16.32 -0.92
C LEU A 255 -12.31 15.91 -2.40
N ALA A 256 -12.05 14.63 -2.68
CA ALA A 256 -11.97 14.14 -4.05
C ALA A 256 -13.35 14.02 -4.72
N GLY A 257 -14.42 13.94 -3.93
CA GLY A 257 -15.75 13.57 -4.39
C GLY A 257 -15.80 12.11 -4.86
N ALA A 258 -15.13 11.22 -4.12
CA ALA A 258 -15.18 9.77 -4.27
C ALA A 258 -16.07 9.15 -3.18
N ALA A 259 -16.36 7.85 -3.28
CA ALA A 259 -16.96 7.10 -2.19
C ALA A 259 -16.08 7.19 -0.93
N ALA A 260 -16.71 7.36 0.24
CA ALA A 260 -16.03 7.58 1.51
C ALA A 260 -16.74 6.85 2.65
N GLY A 261 -16.01 6.51 3.71
CA GLY A 261 -16.58 6.11 4.99
C GLY A 261 -16.47 7.23 6.05
N PRO A 262 -17.15 7.13 7.20
CA PRO A 262 -18.31 6.29 7.52
C PRO A 262 -19.61 6.87 6.94
N ASP A 263 -20.40 6.04 6.26
CA ASP A 263 -21.71 6.38 5.71
C ASP A 263 -22.80 5.52 6.40
N PRO A 264 -23.82 6.11 7.05
CA PRO A 264 -24.91 5.36 7.69
C PRO A 264 -25.61 4.33 6.80
N ASP A 265 -25.65 4.56 5.49
CA ASP A 265 -26.22 3.60 4.51
C ASP A 265 -25.44 2.28 4.46
N LEU A 266 -24.20 2.26 4.97
CA LEU A 266 -23.31 1.09 5.01
C LEU A 266 -23.39 0.31 6.33
N PHE A 267 -24.13 0.78 7.34
CA PHE A 267 -24.11 0.17 8.68
C PHE A 267 -25.00 -1.09 8.79
N GLY A 268 -25.88 -1.31 7.81
CA GLY A 268 -26.79 -2.45 7.77
C GLY A 268 -26.37 -3.56 6.79
N PRO A 269 -27.15 -4.64 6.68
CA PRO A 269 -26.87 -5.76 5.75
C PRO A 269 -26.78 -5.34 4.28
N SER A 270 -27.52 -4.30 3.87
CA SER A 270 -27.41 -3.69 2.54
C SER A 270 -26.06 -3.04 2.28
N GLY A 271 -25.40 -2.56 3.34
CA GLY A 271 -24.04 -2.03 3.32
C GLY A 271 -23.01 -3.09 2.99
N GLU A 272 -23.14 -4.32 3.51
CA GLU A 272 -22.18 -5.41 3.26
C GLU A 272 -22.12 -5.85 1.79
N ALA A 273 -23.22 -5.68 1.04
CA ALA A 273 -23.24 -5.92 -0.40
C ALA A 273 -22.55 -4.78 -1.16
N ARG A 274 -22.82 -3.53 -0.76
CA ARG A 274 -22.21 -2.32 -1.33
C ARG A 274 -20.72 -2.19 -1.02
N SER A 275 -20.27 -2.73 0.11
CA SER A 275 -18.87 -2.75 0.56
C SER A 275 -17.99 -3.73 -0.23
N ARG A 276 -18.52 -4.39 -1.26
CA ARG A 276 -17.76 -5.24 -2.20
C ARG A 276 -17.48 -4.54 -3.53
N ASP A 277 -17.98 -3.31 -3.66
CA ASP A 277 -17.73 -2.47 -4.81
C ASP A 277 -16.43 -1.70 -4.60
N ASP A 278 -15.42 -2.04 -5.39
CA ASP A 278 -14.11 -1.39 -5.36
C ASP A 278 -13.99 -0.32 -6.44
N ARG A 279 -15.13 0.07 -7.03
CA ARG A 279 -15.25 1.23 -7.90
C ARG A 279 -15.36 2.47 -7.02
N ASP A 280 -14.78 3.56 -7.49
CA ASP A 280 -14.78 4.85 -6.78
C ASP A 280 -14.00 4.88 -5.47
N VAL A 281 -12.89 4.14 -5.42
CA VAL A 281 -11.85 4.39 -4.41
C VAL A 281 -11.21 5.74 -4.69
N GLY A 282 -11.02 6.52 -3.63
CA GLY A 282 -10.38 7.81 -3.67
C GLY A 282 -8.94 7.79 -3.15
N HIS A 283 -8.11 8.67 -3.70
CA HIS A 283 -6.70 8.83 -3.33
C HIS A 283 -6.33 10.30 -3.15
N PHE A 284 -5.31 10.56 -2.35
CA PHE A 284 -4.75 11.88 -2.19
C PHE A 284 -3.22 11.84 -2.20
N PHE A 285 -2.62 12.78 -2.93
CA PHE A 285 -1.17 12.89 -3.10
C PHE A 285 -0.72 14.32 -2.81
N LEU A 286 0.34 14.46 -2.02
CA LEU A 286 0.99 15.75 -1.76
C LEU A 286 2.48 15.63 -2.06
N ALA A 287 3.02 16.62 -2.78
CA ALA A 287 4.46 16.83 -2.91
C ALA A 287 4.84 18.20 -2.37
N LEU A 288 5.97 18.28 -1.65
CA LEU A 288 6.54 19.52 -1.16
C LEU A 288 7.96 19.67 -1.71
N ASP A 289 8.21 20.76 -2.44
CA ASP A 289 9.55 21.05 -2.96
C ASP A 289 10.38 21.73 -1.87
N ILE A 290 11.30 20.96 -1.30
CA ILE A 290 12.20 21.36 -0.22
C ILE A 290 12.95 22.66 -0.59
N ARG A 291 13.31 22.84 -1.87
CA ARG A 291 14.06 24.01 -2.38
C ARG A 291 13.30 25.31 -2.26
N ARG A 292 11.98 25.27 -2.02
CA ARG A 292 11.17 26.47 -1.75
C ARG A 292 11.21 26.89 -0.28
N PHE A 293 11.72 26.05 0.61
CA PHE A 293 11.88 26.35 2.03
C PHE A 293 13.35 26.58 2.42
N GLY A 294 14.29 25.95 1.69
CA GLY A 294 15.73 26.12 1.90
C GLY A 294 16.55 25.14 1.05
N GLU A 295 17.86 25.11 1.25
CA GLU A 295 18.75 24.23 0.49
C GLU A 295 18.50 22.75 0.79
N LEU A 296 18.38 21.92 -0.27
CA LEU A 296 18.15 20.47 -0.14
C LEU A 296 19.24 19.80 0.72
N SER A 297 20.50 20.20 0.53
CA SER A 297 21.62 19.64 1.30
C SER A 297 21.52 19.94 2.79
N GLU A 298 20.98 21.10 3.17
CA GLU A 298 20.79 21.45 4.57
C GLU A 298 19.64 20.64 5.19
N PHE A 299 18.54 20.49 4.45
CA PHE A 299 17.45 19.62 4.86
C PHE A 299 17.95 18.19 5.10
N GLN A 300 18.72 17.63 4.16
CA GLN A 300 19.27 16.28 4.27
C GLN A 300 20.19 16.13 5.48
N ARG A 301 21.09 17.09 5.75
CA ARG A 301 21.93 17.07 6.98
C ARG A 301 21.10 17.10 8.27
N ARG A 302 20.01 17.87 8.29
CA ARG A 302 19.09 17.92 9.45
C ARG A 302 18.34 16.60 9.61
N MET A 303 17.88 16.00 8.51
CA MET A 303 17.27 14.67 8.50
C MET A 303 18.24 13.61 9.00
N ASP A 304 19.49 13.60 8.52
CA ASP A 304 20.52 12.66 8.96
C ASP A 304 20.73 12.75 10.48
N ARG A 305 20.81 13.96 11.03
CA ARG A 305 20.92 14.14 12.49
C ARG A 305 19.72 13.58 13.26
N ILE A 306 18.50 13.79 12.77
CA ILE A 306 17.28 13.26 13.40
C ILE A 306 17.28 11.73 13.36
N LEU A 307 17.54 11.15 12.19
CA LEU A 307 17.48 9.70 11.97
C LEU A 307 18.63 8.98 12.67
N ALA A 308 19.84 9.55 12.67
CA ALA A 308 20.98 9.06 13.45
C ALA A 308 20.64 9.04 14.95
N GLY A 309 20.07 10.13 15.48
CA GLY A 309 19.65 10.19 16.88
C GLY A 309 18.63 9.11 17.26
N VAL A 310 17.75 8.70 16.34
CA VAL A 310 16.82 7.57 16.58
C VAL A 310 17.57 6.24 16.67
N VAL A 311 18.46 5.94 15.73
CA VAL A 311 19.17 4.64 15.72
C VAL A 311 20.26 4.53 16.79
N GLU A 312 20.81 5.65 17.25
CA GLU A 312 21.77 5.74 18.35
C GLU A 312 21.11 5.68 19.73
N CYS A 313 19.78 5.83 19.80
CA CYS A 313 19.05 5.71 21.05
C CYS A 313 19.34 4.34 21.71
N PRO A 314 19.81 4.31 22.97
CA PRO A 314 20.08 3.07 23.67
C PRO A 314 18.85 2.16 23.69
N ALA A 315 19.03 0.91 23.30
CA ALA A 315 17.95 -0.07 23.32
C ALA A 315 17.56 -0.43 24.77
N ASN A 316 16.28 -0.73 25.00
CA ASN A 316 15.77 -1.09 26.32
C ASN A 316 16.04 -2.57 26.70
N GLY A 317 17.15 -3.14 26.25
CA GLY A 317 17.59 -4.49 26.59
C GLY A 317 18.53 -5.13 25.56
N PRO A 318 19.23 -6.21 25.94
CA PRO A 318 20.15 -6.93 25.06
C PRO A 318 19.46 -7.46 23.79
N GLY A 319 20.15 -7.40 22.65
CA GLY A 319 19.66 -7.92 21.37
C GLY A 319 18.53 -7.11 20.71
N ARG A 320 18.10 -6.00 21.32
CA ARG A 320 17.13 -5.07 20.73
C ARG A 320 17.85 -3.93 20.05
N ARG A 321 17.20 -3.36 19.04
CA ARG A 321 17.70 -2.22 18.28
C ARG A 321 16.58 -1.24 17.99
N VAL A 322 16.83 0.05 18.21
CA VAL A 322 15.92 1.12 17.81
C VAL A 322 16.12 1.40 16.32
N THR A 323 15.02 1.48 15.58
CA THR A 323 15.01 1.79 14.14
C THR A 323 13.89 2.77 13.82
N TYR A 324 13.83 3.22 12.57
CA TYR A 324 12.79 4.12 12.07
C TYR A 324 12.13 3.57 10.79
N PRO A 325 10.94 4.06 10.42
CA PRO A 325 10.24 3.66 9.20
C PRO A 325 11.10 3.81 7.93
N GLY A 326 11.24 2.72 7.16
CA GLY A 326 12.07 2.67 5.95
C GLY A 326 13.49 2.14 6.20
N TYR A 327 13.97 2.12 7.44
CA TYR A 327 15.32 1.67 7.77
C TYR A 327 15.51 0.16 7.53
N LEU A 328 14.58 -0.66 8.02
CA LEU A 328 14.67 -2.12 7.88
C LEU A 328 14.50 -2.56 6.42
N GLU A 329 13.61 -1.90 5.70
CA GLU A 329 13.41 -2.09 4.26
C GLU A 329 14.68 -1.75 3.47
N HIS A 330 15.38 -0.67 3.86
CA HIS A 330 16.67 -0.30 3.27
C HIS A 330 17.76 -1.35 3.55
N GLU A 331 17.88 -1.82 4.79
CA GLU A 331 18.86 -2.86 5.16
C GLU A 331 18.62 -4.17 4.42
N ARG A 332 17.35 -4.61 4.33
CA ARG A 332 16.97 -5.80 3.54
C ARG A 332 17.40 -5.65 2.09
N ARG A 333 17.16 -4.49 1.48
CA ARG A 333 17.60 -4.20 0.12
C ARG A 333 19.12 -4.27 -0.02
N ARG A 334 19.89 -3.76 0.93
CA ARG A 334 21.36 -3.81 0.90
C ARG A 334 21.92 -5.21 1.09
N ALA A 335 21.28 -6.04 1.90
CA ALA A 335 21.71 -7.41 2.16
C ALA A 335 21.55 -8.33 0.93
N VAL A 336 20.61 -8.00 0.06
CA VAL A 336 20.32 -8.76 -1.17
C VAL A 336 21.27 -8.28 -2.29
N ARG A 337 22.35 -9.05 -2.53
CA ARG A 337 23.38 -8.75 -3.56
C ARG A 337 22.91 -8.91 -5.00
N VAL A 338 21.80 -9.61 -5.22
CA VAL A 338 21.22 -9.93 -6.53
C VAL A 338 19.85 -9.27 -6.59
N ASP A 339 19.50 -8.52 -7.64
CA ASP A 339 18.16 -7.94 -7.81
C ASP A 339 17.09 -9.05 -8.00
N ALA A 340 16.72 -9.70 -6.89
CA ALA A 340 15.85 -10.85 -6.81
C ALA A 340 15.05 -10.88 -5.51
N VAL A 341 13.96 -11.65 -5.52
CA VAL A 341 13.12 -11.92 -4.35
C VAL A 341 12.91 -13.43 -4.22
N SER A 342 12.72 -13.87 -2.98
CA SER A 342 12.37 -15.27 -2.69
C SER A 342 10.85 -15.43 -2.67
N VAL A 343 10.32 -16.23 -3.59
CA VAL A 343 8.90 -16.56 -3.72
C VAL A 343 8.65 -17.91 -3.06
N ASP A 344 7.65 -17.98 -2.19
CA ASP A 344 7.23 -19.25 -1.56
C ASP A 344 6.74 -20.26 -2.61
N SER A 345 7.00 -21.55 -2.40
CA SER A 345 6.65 -22.62 -3.35
C SER A 345 5.16 -22.65 -3.72
N ASP A 346 4.26 -22.38 -2.77
CA ASP A 346 2.83 -22.42 -3.02
C ASP A 346 2.41 -21.23 -3.89
N LEU A 347 2.97 -20.06 -3.61
CA LEU A 347 2.77 -18.88 -4.45
C LEU A 347 3.36 -19.08 -5.85
N PHE A 348 4.55 -19.66 -5.96
CA PHE A 348 5.18 -19.97 -7.26
C PHE A 348 4.30 -20.92 -8.09
N ALA A 349 3.77 -21.98 -7.47
CA ALA A 349 2.85 -22.91 -8.12
C ALA A 349 1.54 -22.22 -8.54
N ALA A 350 0.97 -21.36 -7.69
CA ALA A 350 -0.23 -20.59 -8.02
C ALA A 350 0.00 -19.64 -9.21
N LEU A 351 1.16 -18.97 -9.28
CA LEU A 351 1.55 -18.13 -10.42
C LEU A 351 1.77 -18.97 -11.69
N GLY A 352 2.30 -20.19 -11.58
CA GLY A 352 2.38 -21.14 -12.70
C GLY A 352 0.99 -21.57 -13.22
N GLY A 353 0.02 -21.75 -12.31
CA GLY A 353 -1.39 -21.94 -12.66
C GLY A 353 -1.96 -20.76 -13.44
N LEU A 354 -1.76 -19.54 -12.93
CA LEU A 354 -2.17 -18.29 -13.56
C LEU A 354 -1.54 -18.10 -14.95
N ALA A 355 -0.26 -18.47 -15.11
CA ALA A 355 0.45 -18.38 -16.39
C ALA A 355 -0.20 -19.24 -17.48
N ARG A 356 -0.57 -20.48 -17.13
CA ARG A 356 -1.29 -21.40 -18.02
C ARG A 356 -2.67 -20.86 -18.38
N GLU A 357 -3.40 -20.35 -17.39
CA GLU A 357 -4.73 -19.76 -17.58
C GLU A 357 -4.70 -18.54 -18.52
N LEU A 358 -3.65 -17.73 -18.46
CA LEU A 358 -3.49 -16.52 -19.28
C LEU A 358 -2.78 -16.77 -20.61
N GLY A 359 -2.22 -17.97 -20.83
CA GLY A 359 -1.41 -18.29 -22.02
C GLY A 359 -0.16 -17.41 -22.12
N ILE A 360 0.54 -17.20 -21.01
CA ILE A 360 1.80 -16.44 -20.95
C ILE A 360 2.98 -17.33 -20.53
N LYS A 361 4.19 -16.85 -20.78
CA LYS A 361 5.42 -17.51 -20.34
C LYS A 361 5.42 -17.65 -18.81
N PRO A 362 5.60 -18.87 -18.25
CA PRO A 362 5.70 -19.09 -16.80
C PRO A 362 6.79 -18.24 -16.14
N LEU A 363 6.67 -18.04 -14.84
CA LEU A 363 7.68 -17.35 -14.04
C LEU A 363 8.96 -18.19 -13.99
N GLU A 364 10.09 -17.59 -14.35
CA GLU A 364 11.39 -18.27 -14.32
C GLU A 364 12.18 -17.97 -13.05
N THR A 365 12.95 -18.96 -12.60
CA THR A 365 13.84 -18.82 -11.44
C THR A 365 15.23 -18.46 -11.91
N LEU A 366 15.99 -17.82 -11.02
CA LEU A 366 17.44 -17.77 -11.21
C LEU A 366 17.97 -19.20 -11.18
N VAL A 367 18.70 -19.60 -12.22
CA VAL A 367 19.47 -20.84 -12.22
C VAL A 367 20.60 -20.64 -11.23
N GLU A 368 20.71 -21.47 -10.20
CA GLU A 368 21.92 -21.50 -9.39
C GLU A 368 23.05 -21.99 -10.29
N GLU A 369 24.04 -21.14 -10.59
CA GLU A 369 25.30 -21.58 -11.19
C GLU A 369 26.02 -22.47 -10.16
N GLY A 370 25.70 -23.78 -10.19
CA GLY A 370 26.19 -24.70 -9.18
C GLY A 370 25.64 -26.12 -9.29
N ASP A 371 25.69 -26.72 -10.48
CA ASP A 371 25.80 -28.19 -10.66
C ASP A 371 26.32 -28.51 -12.08
N ALA A 372 27.36 -27.77 -12.48
CA ALA A 372 28.23 -28.16 -13.59
C ALA A 372 29.65 -28.34 -13.04
N ALA A 373 29.91 -29.54 -12.51
CA ALA A 373 31.25 -30.08 -12.34
C ALA A 373 31.27 -31.51 -12.88
#